data_AF-A0A4R0Q0L3-F1
#
_entry.id   AF-A0A4R0Q0L3-F1
#
_cell.length_a   1.000
_cell.length_b   1.000
_cell.length_c   1.000
_cell.angle_alpha   90.00
_cell.angle_beta   90.00
_cell.angle_gamma   90.00
#
_symmetry.space_group_name_H-M   'P 1'
#
loop_
_entity.id
_entity.type
_entity.pdbx_description
1 polymer ?
#
loop_
_entity_poly.entity_id
_entity_poly.type
_entity_poly.pdbx_seq_one_letter_code
_entity_poly.pdbx_strand_id
1 'polypeptide(L)'
;MAKVEKFEDLEIWQLAKQVGVEAYRISDLEPMKSDFGLKDQFRRAAMSMSDNVAEGFEYNNNPDFIRFLVYAKGSSGEFRNKIIILEEAKKLSTVDYKLLYQKCIEFSSKTKRFIDYLRDFEKKKKALKKGA
;
A
#
# COMPACT_ATOMS: atom_id res chain seq x y z
N MET A 1 -13.14 18.02 -6.14
CA MET A 1 -12.65 16.62 -6.08
C MET A 1 -13.80 15.73 -6.46
N ALA A 2 -13.57 14.70 -7.28
CA ALA A 2 -14.57 13.68 -7.55
C ALA A 2 -15.02 13.06 -6.21
N LYS A 3 -16.31 12.71 -6.12
CA LYS A 3 -16.85 12.00 -4.96
C LYS A 3 -16.22 10.60 -4.95
N VAL A 4 -15.57 10.25 -3.84
CA VAL A 4 -15.09 8.89 -3.60
C VAL A 4 -16.28 8.10 -3.06
N GLU A 5 -16.71 7.08 -3.79
CA GLU A 5 -17.85 6.23 -3.39
C GLU A 5 -17.40 4.82 -3.03
N LYS A 6 -16.27 4.37 -3.59
CA LYS A 6 -15.70 3.05 -3.38
C LYS A 6 -14.18 3.14 -3.25
N PHE A 7 -13.55 2.14 -2.64
CA PHE A 7 -12.11 2.16 -2.42
C PHE A 7 -11.33 2.17 -3.75
N GLU A 8 -11.92 1.67 -4.84
CA GLU A 8 -11.30 1.65 -6.16
C GLU A 8 -11.08 3.04 -6.76
N ASP A 9 -11.82 4.04 -6.26
CA ASP A 9 -11.65 5.44 -6.65
C ASP A 9 -10.40 6.06 -6.00
N LEU A 10 -9.83 5.42 -4.97
CA LEU A 10 -8.67 5.92 -4.26
C LEU A 10 -7.39 5.69 -5.05
N GLU A 11 -6.68 6.77 -5.36
CA GLU A 11 -5.37 6.72 -6.03
C GLU A 11 -4.38 5.81 -5.28
N ILE A 12 -4.38 5.86 -3.94
CA ILE A 12 -3.51 5.01 -3.12
C ILE A 12 -3.84 3.51 -3.28
N TRP A 13 -5.11 3.14 -3.44
CA TRP A 13 -5.48 1.76 -3.71
C TRP A 13 -5.05 1.34 -5.12
N GLN A 14 -5.26 2.19 -6.12
CA GLN A 14 -4.86 1.91 -7.50
C GLN A 14 -3.36 1.67 -7.61
N LEU A 15 -2.55 2.47 -6.89
CA LEU A 15 -1.10 2.29 -6.84
C LEU A 15 -0.70 1.00 -6.10
N ALA A 16 -1.33 0.69 -4.96
CA ALA A 16 -1.09 -0.57 -4.25
C ALA A 16 -1.45 -1.79 -5.10
N LYS A 17 -2.59 -1.76 -5.80
CA LYS A 17 -2.98 -2.80 -6.75
C LYS A 17 -1.94 -3.01 -7.83
N GLN A 18 -1.38 -1.94 -8.40
CA GLN A 18 -0.32 -2.05 -9.40
C GLN A 18 0.92 -2.76 -8.83
N VAL A 19 1.30 -2.47 -7.58
CA VAL A 19 2.39 -3.18 -6.90
C VAL A 19 2.06 -4.67 -6.75
N GLY A 20 0.83 -5.01 -6.35
CA GLY A 20 0.36 -6.40 -6.29
C GLY A 20 0.46 -7.12 -7.64
N VAL A 21 -0.06 -6.51 -8.71
CA VAL A 21 -0.02 -7.08 -10.08
C VAL A 21 1.42 -7.30 -10.56
N GLU A 22 2.30 -6.31 -10.37
CA GLU A 22 3.73 -6.48 -10.70
C GLU A 22 4.37 -7.60 -9.87
N ALA A 23 4.02 -7.73 -8.59
CA ALA A 23 4.53 -8.80 -7.77
C ALA A 23 4.14 -10.19 -8.29
N TYR A 24 2.90 -10.36 -8.77
CA TYR A 24 2.48 -11.58 -9.45
C TYR A 24 3.28 -11.83 -10.72
N ARG A 25 3.40 -10.83 -11.60
CA ARG A 25 4.14 -10.92 -12.87
C ARG A 25 5.60 -11.32 -12.66
N ILE A 26 6.29 -10.63 -11.75
CA ILE A 26 7.71 -10.84 -11.44
C ILE A 26 7.93 -12.23 -10.83
N SER A 27 7.06 -12.65 -9.91
CA SER A 27 7.22 -13.94 -9.23
C SER A 27 6.83 -15.17 -10.07
N ASP A 28 6.29 -14.96 -11.27
CA ASP A 28 6.11 -16.00 -12.29
C ASP A 28 7.34 -16.17 -13.21
N LEU A 29 8.40 -15.39 -12.99
CA LEU A 29 9.68 -15.46 -13.71
C LEU A 29 10.78 -16.07 -12.83
N GLU A 30 11.81 -16.63 -13.45
CA GLU A 30 13.01 -17.07 -12.72
C GLU A 30 13.75 -15.85 -12.13
N PRO A 31 14.36 -15.98 -10.93
CA PRO A 31 14.52 -17.20 -10.15
C PRO A 31 13.38 -17.46 -9.13
N MET A 32 12.35 -16.62 -9.06
CA MET A 32 11.27 -16.79 -8.07
C MET A 32 10.26 -17.87 -8.47
N LYS A 33 10.07 -18.11 -9.76
CA LYS A 33 9.07 -19.06 -10.29
C LYS A 33 9.17 -20.44 -9.66
N SER A 34 10.40 -20.91 -9.43
CA SER A 34 10.72 -22.24 -8.88
C SER A 34 10.77 -22.28 -7.35
N ASP A 35 10.86 -21.12 -6.68
CA ASP A 35 10.85 -21.00 -5.21
C ASP A 35 9.46 -20.60 -4.72
N PHE A 36 8.61 -21.62 -4.49
CA PHE A 36 7.22 -21.42 -4.08
C PHE A 36 7.09 -20.65 -2.75
N GLY A 37 8.02 -20.85 -1.81
CA GLY A 37 8.00 -20.17 -0.52
C GLY A 37 8.31 -18.68 -0.64
N LEU A 38 9.33 -18.34 -1.42
CA LEU A 38 9.66 -16.95 -1.73
C LEU A 38 8.52 -16.27 -2.51
N LYS A 39 8.01 -16.94 -3.54
CA LYS A 39 6.92 -16.47 -4.39
C LYS A 39 5.68 -16.11 -3.58
N ASP A 40 5.25 -16.99 -2.68
CA ASP A 40 4.10 -16.76 -1.81
C ASP A 40 4.33 -15.57 -0.88
N GLN A 41 5.47 -15.53 -0.18
CA GLN A 41 5.80 -14.41 0.72
C GLN A 41 5.88 -13.07 -0.01
N PHE A 42 6.39 -13.07 -1.24
CA PHE A 42 6.52 -11.87 -2.06
C PHE A 42 5.14 -11.32 -2.46
N ARG A 43 4.24 -12.19 -2.94
CA ARG A 43 2.87 -11.83 -3.32
C ARG A 43 2.06 -11.33 -2.13
N ARG A 44 2.11 -12.03 -0.99
CA ARG A 44 1.37 -11.63 0.23
C ARG A 44 1.83 -10.28 0.77
N ALA A 45 3.14 -10.05 0.79
CA ALA A 45 3.68 -8.76 1.23
C ALA A 45 3.21 -7.59 0.33
N ALA A 46 3.18 -7.80 -1.00
CA ALA A 46 2.68 -6.79 -1.93
C ALA A 46 1.17 -6.53 -1.80
N MET A 47 0.36 -7.59 -1.77
CA MET A 47 -1.12 -7.52 -1.70
C MET A 47 -1.63 -6.86 -0.43
N SER A 48 -0.93 -7.08 0.71
CA SER A 48 -1.30 -6.49 2.00
C SER A 48 -1.47 -4.97 1.95
N MET A 49 -0.78 -4.28 1.03
CA MET A 49 -0.95 -2.83 0.84
C MET A 49 -2.36 -2.48 0.35
N SER A 50 -2.87 -3.16 -0.68
CA SER A 50 -4.22 -2.89 -1.22
C SER A 50 -5.30 -3.41 -0.30
N ASP A 51 -5.07 -4.56 0.35
CA ASP A 51 -6.02 -5.20 1.24
C ASP A 51 -6.33 -4.28 2.44
N ASN A 52 -5.30 -3.72 3.08
CA ASN A 52 -5.49 -2.76 4.17
C ASN A 52 -6.23 -1.48 3.72
N VAL A 53 -5.98 -0.98 2.50
CA VAL A 53 -6.69 0.22 2.01
C VAL A 53 -8.18 -0.09 1.79
N ALA A 54 -8.49 -1.22 1.18
CA ALA A 54 -9.87 -1.64 0.93
C ALA A 54 -10.61 -1.92 2.25
N GLU A 55 -10.02 -2.73 3.14
CA GLU A 55 -10.60 -3.07 4.43
C GLU A 55 -10.87 -1.83 5.28
N GLY A 56 -9.89 -0.91 5.34
CA GLY A 56 -10.04 0.35 6.06
C GLY A 56 -11.18 1.23 5.53
N PHE A 57 -11.39 1.23 4.21
CA PHE A 57 -12.44 2.01 3.58
C PHE A 57 -13.84 1.47 3.93
N GLU A 58 -14.00 0.14 3.94
CA GLU A 58 -15.29 -0.52 4.22
C GLU A 58 -15.83 -0.28 5.65
N TYR A 59 -14.98 0.12 6.59
CA TYR A 59 -15.44 0.55 7.93
C TYR A 59 -16.24 1.85 7.93
N ASN A 60 -16.31 2.58 6.81
CA ASN A 60 -17.17 3.75 6.62
C ASN A 60 -16.99 4.85 7.69
N ASN A 61 -15.80 4.94 8.29
CA ASN A 61 -15.47 5.99 9.25
C ASN A 61 -13.98 6.35 9.22
N ASN A 62 -13.69 7.65 9.42
CA ASN A 62 -12.32 8.16 9.33
C ASN A 62 -11.37 7.59 10.40
N PRO A 63 -11.74 7.44 11.68
CA PRO A 63 -10.84 6.86 12.69
C PRO A 63 -10.31 5.47 12.34
N ASP A 64 -11.20 4.53 11.98
CA ASP A 64 -10.78 3.19 11.58
C ASP A 64 -10.01 3.24 10.25
N PHE A 65 -10.48 4.02 9.27
CA PHE A 65 -9.80 4.12 8.00
C PHE A 65 -8.36 4.62 8.17
N ILE A 66 -8.13 5.64 9.01
CA ILE A 66 -6.78 6.12 9.35
C ILE A 66 -5.90 5.00 9.93
N ARG A 67 -6.44 4.15 10.82
CA ARG A 67 -5.69 3.03 11.41
C ARG A 67 -5.23 2.05 10.33
N PHE A 68 -6.13 1.67 9.42
CA PHE A 68 -5.80 0.78 8.32
C PHE A 68 -4.84 1.39 7.30
N LEU A 69 -4.94 2.69 7.01
CA LEU A 69 -3.96 3.38 6.17
C LEU A 69 -2.56 3.39 6.80
N VAL A 70 -2.45 3.44 8.13
CA VAL A 70 -1.17 3.28 8.83
C VAL A 70 -0.61 1.87 8.62
N TYR A 71 -1.44 0.83 8.71
CA TYR A 71 -1.03 -0.55 8.42
C TYR A 71 -0.61 -0.72 6.96
N ALA A 72 -1.38 -0.20 6.00
CA ALA A 72 -1.02 -0.23 4.58
C ALA A 72 0.34 0.42 4.31
N LYS A 73 0.62 1.56 4.95
CA LYS A 73 1.93 2.23 4.88
C LYS A 73 3.03 1.39 5.53
N GLY A 74 2.74 0.67 6.61
CA GLY A 74 3.62 -0.32 7.22
C GLY A 74 3.96 -1.46 6.25
N SER A 75 2.95 -2.08 5.62
CA SER A 75 3.12 -3.13 4.62
C SER A 75 3.99 -2.69 3.44
N SER A 76 3.85 -1.42 2.99
CA SER A 76 4.75 -0.86 1.97
C SER A 76 6.21 -0.81 2.43
N GLY A 77 6.46 -0.52 3.71
CA GLY A 77 7.79 -0.57 4.31
C GLY A 77 8.37 -1.98 4.35
N GLU A 78 7.57 -2.97 4.75
CA GLU A 78 7.98 -4.38 4.78
C GLU A 78 8.29 -4.91 3.38
N PHE A 79 7.42 -4.63 2.40
CA PHE A 79 7.65 -5.03 1.02
C PHE A 79 8.90 -4.36 0.44
N ARG A 80 9.11 -3.06 0.74
CA ARG A 80 10.32 -2.34 0.35
C ARG A 80 11.59 -2.96 0.94
N ASN A 81 11.58 -3.36 2.22
CA ASN A 81 12.69 -4.09 2.83
C ASN A 81 12.95 -5.42 2.10
N LYS A 82 11.89 -6.17 1.79
CA LYS A 82 12.00 -7.46 1.09
C LYS A 82 12.61 -7.31 -0.31
N ILE A 83 12.18 -6.32 -1.12
CA ILE A 83 12.75 -6.12 -2.48
C ILE A 83 14.22 -5.69 -2.46
N ILE A 84 14.67 -4.97 -1.43
CA ILE A 84 16.10 -4.59 -1.27
C ILE A 84 16.93 -5.86 -1.06
N ILE A 85 16.53 -6.70 -0.09
CA ILE A 85 17.22 -7.96 0.19
C ILE A 85 17.22 -8.88 -1.03
N LEU A 86 16.10 -8.96 -1.76
CA LEU A 86 15.98 -9.82 -2.93
C LEU A 86 16.82 -9.35 -4.12
N GLU A 87 17.03 -8.04 -4.27
CA GLU A 87 17.93 -7.50 -5.30
C GLU A 87 19.39 -7.85 -4.97
N GLU A 88 19.83 -7.63 -3.73
CA GLU A 88 21.17 -8.01 -3.27
C GLU A 88 21.42 -9.52 -3.37
N ALA A 89 20.41 -10.34 -3.08
CA ALA A 89 20.45 -11.79 -3.22
C ALA A 89 20.37 -12.28 -4.68
N LYS A 90 20.31 -11.37 -5.66
CA LYS A 90 20.14 -11.66 -7.10
C LYS A 90 18.89 -12.49 -7.40
N LYS A 91 17.86 -12.33 -6.57
CA LYS A 91 16.52 -12.94 -6.72
C LYS A 91 15.51 -12.01 -7.39
N LEU A 92 15.85 -10.73 -7.52
CA LEU A 92 15.07 -9.70 -8.20
C LEU A 92 16.00 -8.91 -9.12
N SER A 93 15.54 -8.61 -10.35
CA SER A 93 16.34 -7.80 -11.27
C SER A 93 16.43 -6.35 -10.78
N THR A 94 17.54 -5.65 -11.08
CA THR A 94 17.67 -4.22 -10.72
C THR A 94 16.59 -3.35 -11.36
N VAL A 95 16.06 -3.73 -12.54
CA VAL A 95 14.96 -3.01 -13.21
C VAL A 95 13.66 -3.16 -12.42
N ASP A 96 13.28 -4.40 -12.07
CA ASP A 96 12.07 -4.67 -11.29
C ASP A 96 12.18 -4.09 -9.87
N TYR A 97 13.36 -4.18 -9.24
CA TYR A 97 13.63 -3.54 -7.96
C TYR A 97 13.37 -2.03 -8.01
N LYS A 98 13.97 -1.31 -8.97
CA LYS A 98 13.80 0.14 -9.09
C LYS A 98 12.33 0.53 -9.33
N LEU A 99 11.63 -0.24 -10.17
CA LEU A 99 10.20 -0.05 -10.43
C LEU A 99 9.37 -0.18 -9.14
N LEU A 100 9.53 -1.31 -8.43
CA LEU A 100 8.79 -1.58 -7.20
C LEU A 100 9.15 -0.61 -6.08
N TYR A 101 10.44 -0.29 -5.93
CA TYR A 101 10.92 0.67 -4.94
C TYR A 101 10.27 2.04 -5.14
N GLN A 102 10.24 2.54 -6.38
CA GLN A 102 9.65 3.85 -6.67
C GLN A 102 8.15 3.86 -6.39
N LYS A 103 7.41 2.80 -6.77
CA LYS A 103 5.98 2.67 -6.45
C LYS A 103 5.72 2.63 -4.93
N CYS A 104 6.56 1.93 -4.16
CA CYS A 104 6.45 1.90 -2.70
C CYS A 104 6.69 3.27 -2.05
N ILE A 105 7.66 4.04 -2.56
CA ILE A 105 7.92 5.41 -2.10
C ILE A 105 6.73 6.32 -2.39
N GLU A 106 6.21 6.24 -3.62
CA GLU A 106 5.05 7.03 -4.03
C GLU A 106 3.81 6.70 -3.19
N PHE A 107 3.53 5.41 -3.00
CA PHE A 107 2.44 4.94 -2.16
C PHE A 107 2.57 5.44 -0.74
N SER A 108 3.75 5.24 -0.12
CA SER A 108 4.00 5.70 1.25
C SER A 108 3.80 7.20 1.42
N SER A 109 4.21 7.98 0.41
CA SER A 109 4.10 9.44 0.38
C SER A 109 2.65 9.90 0.24
N LYS A 110 1.89 9.33 -0.70
CA LYS A 110 0.48 9.64 -0.92
C LYS A 110 -0.39 9.20 0.26
N THR A 111 -0.19 8.00 0.77
CA THR A 111 -0.90 7.47 1.95
C THR A 111 -0.65 8.34 3.18
N LYS A 112 0.60 8.79 3.42
CA LYS A 112 0.87 9.74 4.51
C LYS A 112 0.10 11.04 4.36
N ARG A 113 0.12 11.67 3.18
CA ARG A 113 -0.64 12.90 2.93
C ARG A 113 -2.13 12.71 3.17
N PHE A 114 -2.68 11.56 2.77
CA PHE A 114 -4.09 11.27 2.96
C PHE A 114 -4.46 11.04 4.44
N ILE A 115 -3.61 10.33 5.20
CA ILE A 115 -3.75 10.20 6.66
C ILE A 115 -3.76 11.58 7.32
N ASP A 116 -2.83 12.46 6.95
CA ASP A 116 -2.71 13.80 7.53
C ASP A 116 -3.97 14.64 7.22
N TYR A 117 -4.49 14.55 5.99
CA TYR A 117 -5.76 15.16 5.59
C TYR A 117 -6.95 14.67 6.44
N LEU A 118 -7.11 13.36 6.61
CA LEU A 118 -8.24 12.79 7.36
C LEU A 118 -8.16 13.16 8.85
N ARG A 119 -6.96 13.19 9.43
CA ARG A 119 -6.75 13.64 10.82
C ARG A 119 -7.17 15.09 11.01
N ASP A 120 -6.80 15.96 10.09
CA ASP A 120 -7.16 17.38 10.17
C ASP A 120 -8.66 17.60 9.95
N PHE A 121 -9.30 16.81 9.08
CA PHE A 121 -10.74 16.79 8.93
C PHE A 121 -11.45 16.39 10.24
N GLU A 122 -11.02 15.31 10.90
CA GLU A 122 -11.61 14.86 12.16
C GLU A 122 -11.41 15.86 13.30
N LYS A 123 -10.25 16.54 13.36
CA LYS A 123 -10.03 17.63 14.33
C LYS A 123 -11.01 18.78 14.13
N LYS A 124 -11.18 19.25 12.89
CA LYS A 124 -12.13 20.33 12.54
C LYS A 124 -13.57 19.93 12.86
N LYS A 125 -13.97 18.71 12.51
CA LYS A 125 -15.30 18.15 12.83
C LYS A 125 -15.58 18.12 14.33
N LYS A 126 -14.59 17.75 15.15
CA LYS A 126 -14.71 17.75 16.62
C LYS A 126 -14.80 19.18 17.19
N ALA A 127 -14.05 20.13 16.66
CA ALA A 127 -14.11 21.53 17.10
C ALA A 127 -15.49 22.16 16.84
N LEU A 128 -16.07 21.92 15.66
CA LEU A 128 -17.41 22.39 15.30
C LEU A 128 -18.49 21.83 16.25
N LYS A 129 -18.38 20.56 16.64
CA LYS A 129 -19.31 19.94 17.59
C LYS A 129 -19.18 20.42 19.03
N LYS A 130 -18.08 21.06 19.41
CA LYS A 130 -17.85 21.58 20.78
C LYS A 130 -18.27 23.04 20.94
N GLY A 131 -18.43 23.77 19.82
CA GLY A 131 -18.88 25.16 19.81
C GLY A 131 -20.36 25.34 19.43
N ALA A 132 -21.07 24.23 19.19
CA ALA A 132 -22.52 24.15 19.02
C ALA A 132 -23.14 23.52 20.27
#